data_AF-A0A132H4J0-F1
#
_entry.id   AF-A0A132H4J0-F1
#
_cell.length_a   1.000
_cell.length_b   1.000
_cell.length_c   1.000
_cell.angle_alpha   90.00
_cell.angle_beta   90.00
_cell.angle_gamma   90.00
#
_symmetry.space_group_name_H-M   'P 1'
#
loop_
_entity.id
_entity.type
_entity.pdbx_description
1 polymer ?
#
loop_
_entity_poly.entity_id
_entity_poly.type
_entity_poly.pdbx_seq_one_letter_code
_entity_poly.pdbx_strand_id
1 'polypeptide(L)' 'MTQKDKMFQMVLDDPELQDVYGYSRKDYDEDVYEAINSSNPIVSAVAKIIVGLNGSDDPGEQKRVYQTIFKYLNDNLLV' A
#
# COMPACT_ATOMS: atom_id res chain seq x y z
N MET A 1 8.83 -4.09 13.39
CA MET A 1 8.82 -3.43 12.07
C MET A 1 9.64 -4.24 11.07
N THR A 2 8.95 -4.84 10.10
CA THR A 2 9.45 -5.71 9.03
C THR A 2 9.79 -4.92 7.75
N GLN A 3 10.39 -5.56 6.74
CA GLN A 3 10.56 -4.97 5.40
C GLN A 3 9.22 -4.57 4.78
N LYS A 4 8.18 -5.41 4.95
CA LYS A 4 6.85 -5.15 4.43
C LYS A 4 6.21 -3.93 5.09
N ASP A 5 6.40 -3.74 6.40
CA ASP A 5 5.93 -2.54 7.11
C ASP A 5 6.59 -1.27 6.54
N LYS A 6 7.90 -1.32 6.28
CA LYS A 6 8.62 -0.19 5.68
C LYS A 6 8.12 0.15 4.27
N MET A 7 7.90 -0.87 3.43
CA MET A 7 7.35 -0.68 2.09
C MET A 7 5.92 -0.12 2.15
N PHE A 8 5.12 -0.65 3.05
CA PHE A 8 3.74 -0.22 3.28
C PHE A 8 3.67 1.25 3.68
N GLN A 9 4.48 1.65 4.66
CA GLN A 9 4.60 3.04 5.07
C GLN A 9 5.10 3.94 3.92
N MET A 10 6.12 3.52 3.18
CA MET A 10 6.65 4.31 2.05
C MET A 10 5.59 4.59 0.98
N VAL A 11 4.72 3.62 0.67
CA VAL A 11 3.65 3.80 -0.32
C VAL A 11 2.54 4.70 0.23
N LEU A 12 2.14 4.53 1.49
CA LEU A 12 1.05 5.31 2.08
C LEU A 12 1.45 6.70 2.56
N ASP A 13 2.75 6.96 2.76
CA ASP A 13 3.31 8.29 3.06
C ASP A 13 3.48 9.16 1.82
N ASP A 14 3.17 8.65 0.63
CA ASP A 14 3.16 9.44 -0.60
C ASP A 14 2.14 10.59 -0.48
N PRO A 15 2.58 11.86 -0.53
CA PRO A 15 1.71 13.02 -0.34
C PRO A 15 0.65 13.17 -1.43
N GLU A 16 0.94 12.74 -2.66
CA GLU A 16 -0.01 12.80 -3.77
C GLU A 16 -1.13 11.77 -3.56
N LEU A 17 -0.77 10.57 -3.10
CA LEU A 17 -1.75 9.54 -2.74
C LEU A 17 -2.65 9.99 -1.58
N GLN A 18 -2.07 10.63 -0.57
CA GLN A 18 -2.79 11.17 0.58
C GLN A 18 -3.77 12.28 0.19
N ASP A 19 -3.35 13.22 -0.67
CA ASP A 19 -4.19 14.31 -1.15
C ASP A 19 -5.36 13.81 -2.02
N VAL A 20 -5.06 12.92 -2.97
CA VAL A 20 -6.06 12.36 -3.90
C VAL A 20 -7.13 11.54 -3.17
N TYR A 21 -6.73 10.75 -2.17
CA TYR A 21 -7.64 9.83 -1.48
C TYR A 21 -8.07 10.29 -0.08
N GLY A 22 -7.65 11.49 0.34
CA GLY A 22 -8.12 12.14 1.56
C GLY A 22 -7.85 11.35 2.84
N TYR A 23 -6.66 10.74 2.96
CA TYR A 23 -6.23 10.08 4.18
C TYR A 23 -4.87 10.61 4.64
N SER A 24 -4.54 10.38 5.90
CA SER A 24 -3.32 10.83 6.56
C SER A 24 -2.65 9.68 7.31
N ARG A 25 -1.43 9.91 7.80
CA ARG A 25 -0.70 8.94 8.64
C ARG A 25 -1.45 8.48 9.88
N LYS A 26 -2.46 9.22 10.34
CA LYS A 26 -3.28 8.85 11.50
C LYS A 26 -4.39 7.84 11.17
N ASP A 27 -4.66 7.64 9.88
CA ASP A 27 -5.79 6.84 9.40
C ASP A 27 -5.41 5.39 9.12
N TYR A 28 -4.16 5.00 9.38
CA TYR A 28 -3.68 3.64 9.23
C TYR A 28 -2.63 3.27 10.28
N ASP A 29 -2.63 2.00 10.69
CA ASP A 29 -1.58 1.44 11.56
C ASP A 29 -0.30 1.19 10.75
N GLU A 30 0.84 1.22 11.40
CA GLU A 30 2.14 0.92 10.81
C GLU A 30 2.33 -0.57 10.49
N ASP A 31 1.52 -1.45 11.09
CA ASP A 31 1.53 -2.89 10.81
C ASP A 31 0.74 -3.23 9.53
N VAL A 32 1.47 -3.71 8.51
CA VAL A 32 0.90 -4.09 7.22
C VAL A 32 -0.11 -5.25 7.33
N TYR A 33 0.04 -6.15 8.31
CA TYR A 33 -0.85 -7.28 8.49
C TYR A 33 -2.15 -6.90 9.19
N GLU A 34 -2.14 -5.87 10.05
CA GLU A 34 -3.38 -5.31 10.60
C GLU A 34 -4.13 -4.50 9.54
N ALA A 35 -3.37 -3.72 8.75
CA ALA A 35 -3.90 -2.86 7.71
C ALA A 35 -4.69 -3.59 6.61
N ILE A 36 -4.52 -4.91 6.44
CA ILE A 36 -5.33 -5.70 5.49
C ILE A 36 -6.83 -5.58 5.77
N ASN A 37 -7.23 -5.35 7.03
CA ASN A 37 -8.61 -5.22 7.46
C ASN A 37 -9.04 -3.77 7.69
N SER A 38 -8.24 -2.79 7.22
CA SER A 38 -8.59 -1.37 7.34
C SER A 38 -9.93 -1.05 6.69
N SER A 39 -10.68 -0.15 7.33
CA SER A 39 -11.91 0.43 6.77
C SER A 39 -11.62 1.38 5.60
N ASN A 40 -10.39 1.87 5.49
CA ASN A 40 -9.94 2.63 4.33
C ASN A 40 -9.59 1.64 3.19
N PRO A 41 -10.33 1.67 2.07
CA PRO A 41 -10.14 0.71 0.98
C PRO A 41 -8.77 0.81 0.31
N ILE A 42 -8.15 2.00 0.31
CA ILE A 42 -6.81 2.22 -0.25
C ILE A 42 -5.77 1.55 0.64
N VAL A 43 -5.82 1.83 1.95
CA VAL A 43 -4.96 1.23 2.96
C VAL A 43 -5.06 -0.30 2.93
N SER A 44 -6.28 -0.84 2.91
CA SER A 44 -6.54 -2.28 2.82
C SER A 44 -6.01 -2.90 1.52
N ALA A 45 -6.18 -2.23 0.38
CA ALA A 45 -5.69 -2.72 -0.91
C ALA A 45 -4.15 -2.76 -0.94
N VAL A 46 -3.48 -1.68 -0.53
CA VAL A 46 -2.02 -1.60 -0.46
C VAL A 46 -1.46 -2.67 0.47
N ALA A 47 -2.05 -2.84 1.66
CA ALA A 47 -1.67 -3.87 2.61
C ALA A 47 -1.81 -5.30 2.04
N LYS A 48 -2.97 -5.63 1.46
CA LYS A 48 -3.22 -6.96 0.86
C LYS A 48 -2.25 -7.27 -0.28
N ILE A 49 -1.95 -6.28 -1.11
CA ILE A 49 -0.99 -6.46 -2.21
C ILE A 49 0.40 -6.74 -1.63
N ILE A 50 0.88 -5.96 -0.66
CA ILE A 50 2.19 -6.14 -0.03
C ILE A 50 2.29 -7.48 0.73
N VAL A 51 1.23 -7.88 1.44
CA VAL A 51 1.18 -9.15 2.19
C VAL A 51 1.12 -10.35 1.26
N GLY A 52 0.35 -10.28 0.18
CA GLY A 52 0.15 -11.34 -0.80
C GLY A 52 1.40 -11.68 -1.62
N LEU A 53 2.43 -10.84 -1.56
CA LEU A 53 3.74 -11.17 -2.08
C LEU A 53 4.50 -11.89 -0.99
N ASN A 54 5.15 -12.98 -1.36
CA ASN A 54 5.69 -13.96 -0.44
C ASN A 54 6.98 -13.49 0.27
N GLY A 55 7.02 -12.25 0.77
CA GLY A 55 8.11 -11.67 1.54
C GLY A 55 9.41 -11.52 0.76
N SER A 56 9.33 -11.49 -0.57
CA SER A 56 10.51 -11.41 -1.42
C SER A 56 11.16 -10.03 -1.33
N ASP A 57 12.43 -10.04 -0.98
CA ASP A 57 13.31 -8.87 -1.01
C ASP A 57 13.87 -8.62 -2.43
N ASP A 58 13.39 -9.36 -3.45
CA ASP A 58 13.81 -9.17 -4.83
C ASP A 58 13.34 -7.80 -5.37
N PRO A 59 14.25 -6.91 -5.80
CA PRO A 59 13.90 -5.58 -6.30
C PRO A 59 12.98 -5.60 -7.53
N GLY A 60 13.05 -6.65 -8.34
CA GLY A 60 12.18 -6.85 -9.51
C GLY A 60 10.75 -7.20 -9.11
N GLU A 61 10.57 -8.01 -8.07
CA GLU A 61 9.27 -8.24 -7.46
C GLU A 61 8.73 -6.98 -6.78
N GLN A 62 9.52 -6.26 -5.98
CA GLN A 62 9.10 -4.98 -5.38
C GLN A 62 8.65 -3.95 -6.42
N LYS A 63 9.36 -3.85 -7.56
CA LYS A 63 8.97 -2.96 -8.66
C LYS A 63 7.65 -3.38 -9.32
N ARG A 64 7.45 -4.67 -9.57
CA ARG A 64 6.18 -5.19 -10.11
C ARG A 64 5.01 -4.88 -9.18
N VAL A 65 5.28 -4.86 -7.88
CA VAL A 65 4.29 -4.62 -6.83
C VAL A 65 3.88 -3.18 -6.81
N TYR A 66 4.84 -2.26 -6.79
CA TYR A 66 4.55 -0.84 -6.93
C TYR A 66 3.75 -0.56 -8.20
N GLN A 67 4.15 -1.13 -9.34
CA GLN A 67 3.42 -0.97 -10.61
C GLN A 67 2.01 -1.56 -10.55
N THR A 68 1.81 -2.66 -9.84
CA THR A 68 0.49 -3.30 -9.68
C THR A 68 -0.41 -2.46 -8.78
N ILE A 69 0.11 -1.93 -7.67
CA ILE A 69 -0.62 -0.99 -6.80
C ILE A 69 -1.01 0.24 -7.59
N PHE A 70 -0.04 0.89 -8.25
CA PHE A 70 -0.26 2.10 -9.03
C PHE A 70 -1.29 1.88 -10.14
N LYS A 71 -1.19 0.77 -10.87
CA LYS A 71 -2.17 0.40 -11.90
C LYS A 71 -3.54 0.12 -11.31
N TYR A 72 -3.64 -0.64 -10.23
CA TYR A 72 -4.92 -0.97 -9.59
C TYR A 72 -5.64 0.29 -9.09
N LEU A 73 -4.89 1.22 -8.49
CA LEU A 73 -5.41 2.51 -8.06
C LEU A 73 -5.89 3.32 -9.26
N ASN A 74 -5.09 3.44 -10.33
CA ASN A 74 -5.52 4.14 -11.54
C ASN A 74 -6.76 3.51 -12.21
N ASP A 75 -6.75 2.19 -12.42
CA ASP A 75 -7.80 1.50 -13.18
C ASP A 75 -9.15 1.45 -12.43
N ASN A 76 -9.14 1.53 -11.09
CA ASN A 76 -10.37 1.46 -10.28
C ASN A 76 -10.83 2.81 -9.70
N LEU A 77 -10.00 3.87 -9.78
CA LEU A 77 -10.30 5.17 -9.15
C LEU A 77 -10.31 6.34 -10.14
N LEU A 78 -9.88 6.14 -11.40
CA LEU A 78 -10.14 7.07 -12.50
C LEU A 78 -11.49 6.72 -13.17
N VAL A 79 -12.59 7.23 -12.62
CA VAL A 79 -13.88 7.38 -13.33
C VAL A 79 -13.98 8.79 -13.88
#